data_AF-A0A1H1LH52-F1
#
_entry.id   AF-A0A1H1LH52-F1
#
_cell.length_a   1.000
_cell.length_b   1.000
_cell.length_c   1.000
_cell.angle_alpha   90.00
_cell.angle_beta   90.00
_cell.angle_gamma   90.00
#
_symmetry.space_group_name_H-M   'P 1'
#
loop_
_entity.id
_entity.type
_entity.pdbx_description
1 polymer ?
#
loop_
_entity_poly.entity_id
_entity_poly.type
_entity_poly.pdbx_seq_one_letter_code
_entity_poly.pdbx_strand_id
1 'polypeptide(L)'
;MLRLDPHLAVFRTSPDRIAIGAQAPVAELDADPPTLQALAALARGVLPIELAQLLGDEPARALLDALGPALVVPATAVPVIVRGRIRLAAQLHRAARDAGHPAGDGGVVVPVAPWRLPPAEQQRLRDSRVAHLPVTVGDAWVQVGPFEQDGGCERCGALVDVALLPAHLSPVPSPIAAAQAVVTVLEALRRAGAGELPHRWGVRIGQRDGAVSALRRRACPHRAAASARRGTARAA
;
A
#
# COMPACT_ATOMS: atom_id res chain seq x y z
N MET A 1 -13.57 5.31 -18.16
CA MET A 1 -12.38 4.60 -18.68
C MET A 1 -12.50 3.14 -18.29
N LEU A 2 -12.23 2.21 -19.18
CA LEU A 2 -12.23 0.76 -18.94
C LEU A 2 -10.82 0.24 -19.13
N ARG A 3 -10.41 -0.71 -18.30
CA ARG A 3 -9.11 -1.35 -18.36
C ARG A 3 -9.26 -2.86 -18.24
N LEU A 4 -8.43 -3.62 -18.94
CA LEU A 4 -8.28 -5.04 -18.66
C LEU A 4 -7.68 -5.23 -17.26
N ASP A 5 -8.24 -6.15 -16.47
CA ASP A 5 -7.71 -6.47 -15.14
C ASP A 5 -6.22 -6.83 -15.24
N PRO A 6 -5.31 -6.09 -14.58
CA PRO A 6 -3.87 -6.33 -14.66
C PRO A 6 -3.44 -7.67 -14.04
N HIS A 7 -4.31 -8.33 -13.29
CA HIS A 7 -4.04 -9.65 -12.71
C HIS A 7 -4.40 -10.81 -13.66
N LEU A 8 -5.10 -10.53 -14.76
CA LEU A 8 -5.41 -11.54 -15.78
C LEU A 8 -4.25 -11.65 -16.78
N ALA A 9 -3.76 -12.88 -16.95
CA ALA A 9 -2.78 -13.19 -17.98
C ALA A 9 -3.44 -13.17 -19.37
N VAL A 10 -2.76 -12.62 -20.37
CA VAL A 10 -3.15 -12.70 -21.78
C VAL A 10 -2.12 -13.55 -22.49
N PHE A 11 -2.54 -14.66 -23.10
CA PHE A 11 -1.64 -15.55 -23.80
C PHE A 11 -2.23 -16.03 -25.11
N ARG A 12 -1.36 -16.19 -26.09
CA ARG A 12 -1.70 -16.73 -27.41
C ARG A 12 -1.79 -18.25 -27.28
N THR A 13 -2.98 -18.80 -27.48
CA THR A 13 -3.24 -20.25 -27.38
C THR A 13 -3.03 -20.96 -28.71
N SER A 14 -3.23 -20.26 -29.82
CA SER A 14 -2.92 -20.71 -31.18
C SER A 14 -2.53 -19.52 -32.07
N PRO A 15 -2.06 -19.72 -33.31
CA PRO A 15 -1.75 -18.61 -34.22
C PRO A 15 -2.91 -17.62 -34.35
N ASP A 16 -4.15 -18.09 -34.35
CA ASP A 16 -5.32 -17.24 -34.61
C ASP A 16 -6.15 -16.99 -33.35
N ARG A 17 -5.68 -17.39 -32.15
CA ARG A 17 -6.46 -17.30 -30.91
C ARG A 17 -5.66 -16.81 -29.70
N ILE A 18 -6.35 -16.06 -28.84
CA ILE A 18 -5.85 -15.53 -27.58
C ILE A 18 -6.84 -15.89 -26.48
N ALA A 19 -6.33 -16.30 -25.32
CA ALA A 19 -7.12 -16.47 -24.12
C ALA A 19 -6.74 -15.40 -23.07
N ILE A 20 -7.76 -14.96 -22.32
CA ILE A 20 -7.60 -14.06 -21.18
C ILE A 20 -7.95 -14.82 -19.90
N GLY A 21 -7.02 -14.87 -18.96
CA GLY A 21 -7.11 -15.65 -17.72
C GLY A 21 -6.43 -17.01 -17.85
N ALA A 22 -5.70 -17.45 -16.82
CA ALA A 22 -4.78 -18.59 -16.89
C ALA A 22 -5.46 -19.98 -16.87
N GLN A 23 -5.95 -20.42 -15.72
CA GLN A 23 -6.50 -21.78 -15.55
C GLN A 23 -7.96 -21.90 -15.98
N ALA A 24 -8.72 -20.80 -15.84
CA ALA A 24 -10.08 -20.67 -16.32
C ALA A 24 -10.13 -19.43 -17.23
N PRO A 25 -10.15 -19.59 -18.56
CA PRO A 25 -10.21 -18.45 -19.45
C PRO A 25 -11.55 -17.74 -19.26
N VAL A 26 -11.46 -16.44 -19.03
CA VAL A 26 -12.60 -15.52 -18.91
C VAL A 26 -13.15 -15.16 -20.29
N ALA A 27 -12.27 -15.13 -21.29
CA ALA A 27 -12.62 -14.91 -22.68
C ALA A 27 -11.62 -15.60 -23.62
N GLU A 28 -12.11 -16.03 -24.78
CA GLU A 28 -11.29 -16.43 -25.92
C GLU A 28 -11.63 -15.53 -27.11
N LEU A 29 -10.60 -14.99 -27.74
CA LEU A 29 -10.71 -14.01 -28.81
C LEU A 29 -9.85 -14.41 -30.01
N ASP A 30 -10.15 -13.86 -31.17
CA ASP A 30 -9.32 -14.01 -32.35
C ASP A 30 -8.04 -13.18 -32.22
N ALA A 31 -6.92 -13.72 -32.67
CA ALA A 31 -5.60 -13.06 -32.61
C ALA A 31 -5.35 -12.12 -33.80
N ASP A 32 -6.41 -11.46 -34.29
CA ASP A 32 -6.30 -10.53 -35.40
C ASP A 32 -5.68 -9.17 -34.97
N PRO A 33 -5.10 -8.40 -35.91
CA PRO A 33 -4.46 -7.13 -35.57
C PRO A 33 -5.38 -6.11 -34.86
N PRO A 34 -6.65 -5.94 -35.25
CA PRO A 34 -7.59 -5.06 -34.54
C PRO A 34 -7.79 -5.48 -33.07
N THR A 35 -8.05 -6.76 -32.82
CA THR A 35 -8.25 -7.28 -31.46
C THR A 35 -6.99 -7.10 -30.61
N LEU A 36 -5.81 -7.39 -31.16
CA LEU A 36 -4.54 -7.16 -30.47
C LEU A 36 -4.32 -5.68 -30.12
N GLN A 37 -4.64 -4.76 -31.04
CA GLN A 37 -4.53 -3.33 -30.81
C GLN A 37 -5.51 -2.85 -29.73
N ALA A 38 -6.74 -3.37 -29.76
CA ALA A 38 -7.76 -3.10 -28.75
C ALA A 38 -7.36 -3.63 -27.36
N LEU A 39 -6.84 -4.85 -27.27
CA LEU A 39 -6.33 -5.42 -26.02
C LEU A 39 -5.17 -4.59 -25.47
N ALA A 40 -4.26 -4.10 -26.32
CA ALA A 40 -3.18 -3.21 -25.91
C ALA A 40 -3.70 -1.85 -25.39
N ALA A 41 -4.76 -1.30 -25.99
CA ALA A 41 -5.42 -0.10 -25.49
C ALA A 41 -6.11 -0.34 -24.13
N LEU A 42 -6.88 -1.43 -24.02
CA LEU A 42 -7.54 -1.85 -22.77
C LEU A 42 -6.53 -2.15 -21.66
N ALA A 43 -5.35 -2.68 -21.94
CA ALA A 43 -4.31 -2.89 -20.94
C ALA A 43 -3.80 -1.57 -20.31
N ARG A 44 -3.85 -0.46 -21.06
CA ARG A 44 -3.48 0.89 -20.61
C ARG A 44 -4.64 1.68 -20.01
N GLY A 45 -5.87 1.31 -20.36
CA GLY A 45 -7.08 2.05 -20.03
C GLY A 45 -7.52 2.90 -21.21
N VAL A 46 -8.78 2.74 -21.61
CA VAL A 46 -9.36 3.42 -22.79
C VAL A 46 -10.82 3.81 -22.52
N LEU A 47 -11.29 4.88 -23.13
CA LEU A 47 -12.72 5.21 -23.10
C LEU A 47 -13.48 4.33 -24.11
N PRO A 48 -14.73 3.91 -23.84
CA PRO A 48 -15.52 3.13 -24.80
C PRO A 48 -15.62 3.80 -26.18
N ILE A 49 -15.69 5.14 -26.23
CA ILE A 49 -15.74 5.90 -27.48
C ILE A 49 -14.42 5.84 -28.26
N GLU A 50 -13.27 5.84 -27.59
CA GLU A 50 -11.96 5.71 -28.23
C GLU A 50 -11.78 4.29 -28.78
N LEU A 51 -12.32 3.28 -28.08
CA LEU A 51 -12.32 1.91 -28.55
C LEU A 51 -13.19 1.73 -29.80
N ALA A 52 -14.38 2.36 -29.82
CA ALA A 52 -15.24 2.41 -30.99
C ALA A 52 -14.59 3.14 -32.17
N GLN A 53 -13.82 4.20 -31.93
CA GLN A 53 -13.04 4.86 -32.98
C GLN A 53 -11.94 3.98 -33.57
N LEU A 54 -11.38 3.05 -32.77
CA LEU A 54 -10.34 2.12 -33.23
C LEU A 54 -10.89 0.94 -34.02
N LEU A 55 -12.04 0.39 -33.63
CA LEU A 55 -12.57 -0.87 -34.16
C LEU A 55 -13.86 -0.73 -34.97
N GLY A 56 -14.55 0.40 -34.86
CA GLY A 56 -15.97 0.54 -35.20
C GLY A 56 -16.88 0.21 -34.00
N ASP A 57 -18.10 0.76 -34.01
CA ASP A 57 -19.04 0.65 -32.89
C ASP A 57 -19.43 -0.81 -32.57
N GLU A 58 -19.81 -1.59 -33.59
CA GLU A 58 -20.22 -2.99 -33.38
C GLU A 58 -19.08 -3.89 -32.90
N PRO A 59 -17.90 -3.90 -33.55
CA PRO A 59 -16.77 -4.71 -33.07
C PRO A 59 -16.30 -4.31 -31.67
N ALA A 60 -16.28 -3.00 -31.36
CA ALA A 60 -15.93 -2.53 -30.02
C ALA A 60 -16.93 -3.03 -28.98
N ARG A 61 -18.24 -2.97 -29.27
CA ARG A 61 -19.28 -3.46 -28.37
C ARG A 61 -19.20 -4.98 -28.16
N ALA A 62 -19.04 -5.75 -29.23
CA ALA A 62 -18.87 -7.21 -29.14
C ALA A 62 -17.64 -7.59 -28.30
N LEU A 63 -16.53 -6.86 -28.46
CA LEU A 63 -15.33 -7.07 -27.66
C LEU A 63 -15.56 -6.73 -26.18
N LEU A 64 -16.22 -5.61 -25.89
CA LEU A 64 -16.54 -5.22 -24.51
C LEU A 64 -17.49 -6.21 -23.83
N ASP A 65 -18.47 -6.73 -24.55
CA ASP A 65 -19.41 -7.74 -24.04
C ASP A 65 -18.67 -9.06 -23.73
N ALA A 66 -17.77 -9.50 -24.62
CA ALA A 66 -16.94 -10.68 -24.39
C ALA A 66 -15.98 -10.52 -23.21
N LEU A 67 -15.45 -9.31 -23.01
CA LEU A 67 -14.49 -9.01 -21.95
C LEU A 67 -15.11 -8.56 -20.64
N GLY A 68 -16.44 -8.37 -20.55
CA GLY A 68 -17.12 -7.77 -19.41
C GLY A 68 -16.58 -8.18 -18.02
N PRO A 69 -16.41 -9.49 -17.72
CA PRO A 69 -15.90 -9.94 -16.42
C PRO A 69 -14.40 -9.67 -16.20
N ALA A 70 -13.64 -9.44 -17.26
CA ALA A 70 -12.22 -9.11 -17.25
C ALA A 70 -11.95 -7.60 -17.26
N LEU A 71 -12.98 -6.77 -17.41
CA LEU A 71 -12.86 -5.32 -17.43
C LEU A 71 -13.07 -4.72 -16.05
N VAL A 72 -12.13 -3.89 -15.63
CA VAL A 72 -12.21 -3.10 -14.42
C VAL A 72 -12.26 -1.61 -14.77
N VAL A 73 -12.99 -0.85 -13.97
CA VAL A 73 -12.83 0.61 -13.98
C VAL A 73 -11.52 0.90 -13.25
N PRO A 74 -10.50 1.45 -13.93
CA PRO A 74 -9.26 1.79 -13.27
C PRO A 74 -9.55 2.81 -12.17
N ALA A 75 -9.07 2.52 -10.96
CA ALA A 75 -9.21 3.43 -9.83
C ALA A 75 -8.59 4.79 -10.18
N THR A 76 -9.21 5.88 -9.73
CA THR A 76 -8.65 7.22 -9.88
C THR A 76 -7.27 7.26 -9.25
N ALA A 77 -6.24 7.46 -10.08
CA ALA A 77 -4.87 7.55 -9.62
C ALA A 77 -4.68 8.85 -8.84
N VAL A 78 -4.43 8.74 -7.54
CA VAL A 78 -4.06 9.86 -6.68
C VAL A 78 -2.54 10.02 -6.71
N PRO A 79 -1.96 11.21 -6.94
CA PRO A 79 -0.55 11.46 -6.74
C PRO A 79 -0.15 11.22 -5.27
N VAL A 80 0.95 10.52 -5.03
CA VAL A 80 1.37 10.13 -3.67
C VAL A 80 2.82 10.51 -3.41
N ILE A 81 3.06 11.15 -2.26
CA ILE A 81 4.40 11.41 -1.74
C ILE A 81 4.59 10.65 -0.45
N VAL A 82 5.39 9.59 -0.49
CA VAL A 82 5.78 8.85 0.72
C VAL A 82 7.02 9.49 1.35
N ARG A 83 6.92 9.97 2.58
CA ARG A 83 8.03 10.62 3.31
C ARG A 83 8.45 9.78 4.51
N GLY A 84 9.60 9.13 4.43
CA GLY A 84 10.12 8.36 5.56
C GLY A 84 11.43 7.68 5.23
N ARG A 85 12.20 7.35 6.26
CA ARG A 85 13.52 6.69 6.11
C ARG A 85 13.54 5.24 6.57
N ILE A 86 12.40 4.69 7.00
CA ILE A 86 12.30 3.30 7.44
C ILE A 86 11.91 2.38 6.28
N ARG A 87 12.19 1.07 6.40
CA ARG A 87 11.92 0.06 5.35
C ARG A 87 10.46 0.07 4.87
N LEU A 88 9.50 0.29 5.77
CA LEU A 88 8.08 0.38 5.43
C LEU A 88 7.79 1.54 4.47
N ALA A 89 8.48 2.67 4.58
CA ALA A 89 8.32 3.80 3.66
C ALA A 89 8.72 3.42 2.23
N ALA A 90 9.85 2.71 2.08
CA ALA A 90 10.29 2.21 0.77
C ALA A 90 9.33 1.16 0.19
N GLN A 91 8.74 0.31 1.03
CA GLN A 91 7.70 -0.65 0.61
C GLN A 91 6.44 0.07 0.13
N LEU A 92 5.97 1.07 0.88
CA LEU A 92 4.80 1.88 0.50
C LEU A 92 5.03 2.65 -0.79
N HIS A 93 6.22 3.22 -1.00
CA HIS A 93 6.54 3.92 -2.24
C HIS A 93 6.45 2.99 -3.47
N ARG A 94 7.04 1.79 -3.39
CA ARG A 94 6.94 0.79 -4.46
C ARG A 94 5.50 0.33 -4.67
N ALA A 95 4.81 -0.01 -3.59
CA ALA A 95 3.44 -0.51 -3.66
C ALA A 95 2.47 0.52 -4.25
N ALA A 96 2.58 1.80 -3.87
CA ALA A 96 1.76 2.87 -4.43
C ALA A 96 2.00 3.00 -5.94
N ARG A 97 3.27 3.02 -6.36
CA ARG A 97 3.65 3.08 -7.78
C ARG A 97 3.11 1.88 -8.55
N ASP A 98 3.28 0.67 -8.03
CA ASP A 98 2.84 -0.57 -8.66
C ASP A 98 1.30 -0.66 -8.73
N ALA A 99 0.61 -0.03 -7.78
CA ALA A 99 -0.84 0.15 -7.79
C ALA A 99 -1.34 1.29 -8.70
N GLY A 100 -0.44 1.97 -9.42
CA GLY A 100 -0.79 3.02 -10.38
C GLY A 100 -0.93 4.43 -9.79
N HIS A 101 -0.50 4.65 -8.54
CA HIS A 101 -0.43 5.99 -7.94
C HIS A 101 0.91 6.64 -8.30
N PRO A 102 0.92 7.71 -9.13
CA PRO A 102 2.17 8.36 -9.53
C PRO A 102 2.79 9.10 -8.34
N ALA A 103 4.12 9.20 -8.33
CA ALA A 103 4.80 10.13 -7.44
C ALA A 103 4.59 11.56 -7.95
N GLY A 104 4.07 12.46 -7.12
CA GLY A 104 3.84 13.85 -7.53
C GLY A 104 3.20 14.71 -6.45
N ASP A 105 3.33 16.02 -6.62
CA ASP A 105 2.71 17.01 -5.76
C ASP A 105 1.19 17.12 -6.02
N GLY A 106 0.44 17.68 -5.07
CA GLY A 106 -0.99 17.96 -5.22
C GLY A 106 -1.94 16.78 -4.94
N GLY A 107 -1.44 15.68 -4.38
CA GLY A 107 -2.27 14.55 -3.92
C GLY A 107 -2.10 14.28 -2.42
N VAL A 108 -1.86 13.01 -2.04
CA VAL A 108 -1.78 12.59 -0.64
C VAL A 108 -0.33 12.42 -0.20
N VAL A 109 0.04 13.09 0.91
CA VAL A 109 1.32 12.88 1.57
C VAL A 109 1.19 11.75 2.59
N VAL A 110 2.06 10.75 2.51
CA VAL A 110 2.10 9.60 3.42
C VAL A 110 3.39 9.67 4.24
N PRO A 111 3.42 10.40 5.36
CA PRO A 111 4.59 10.47 6.21
C PRO A 111 4.68 9.20 7.06
N VAL A 112 5.84 8.56 7.06
CA VAL A 112 6.10 7.26 7.68
C VAL A 112 7.22 7.41 8.69
N ALA A 113 6.91 7.23 9.98
CA ALA A 113 7.86 7.42 11.05
C ALA A 113 7.84 6.30 12.10
N PRO A 114 8.98 6.00 12.72
CA PRO A 114 8.99 5.23 13.95
C PRO A 114 8.38 6.05 15.08
N TRP A 115 7.54 5.41 15.89
CA TRP A 115 6.88 5.95 17.08
C TRP A 115 5.90 7.09 16.83
N ARG A 116 6.40 8.23 16.35
CA ARG A 116 5.66 9.46 16.12
C ARG A 116 6.28 10.24 14.96
N LEU A 117 5.48 11.08 14.34
CA LEU A 117 6.02 12.04 13.37
C LEU A 117 6.94 13.06 14.06
N PRO A 118 8.07 13.44 13.46
CA PRO A 118 8.89 14.54 13.97
C PRO A 118 8.08 15.84 14.07
N PRO A 119 8.25 16.67 15.13
CA PRO A 119 7.49 17.92 15.29
C PRO A 119 7.57 18.85 14.08
N ALA A 120 8.75 18.94 13.45
CA ALA A 120 8.93 19.73 12.24
C ALA A 120 8.10 19.23 11.05
N GLU A 121 7.93 17.91 10.91
CA GLU A 121 7.08 17.34 9.85
C GLU A 121 5.59 17.54 10.17
N GLN A 122 5.21 17.39 11.45
CA GLN A 122 3.85 17.71 11.88
C GLN A 122 3.49 19.16 11.55
N GLN A 123 4.38 20.10 11.88
CA GLN A 123 4.19 21.52 11.59
C GLN A 123 4.05 21.76 10.08
N ARG A 124 4.95 21.18 9.27
CA ARG A 124 4.86 21.27 7.80
C ARG A 124 3.53 20.79 7.24
N LEU A 125 2.98 19.69 7.75
CA LEU A 125 1.69 19.15 7.31
C LEU A 125 0.50 20.00 7.76
N ARG A 126 0.60 20.66 8.93
CA ARG A 126 -0.39 21.65 9.36
C ARG A 126 -0.40 22.87 8.44
N ASP A 127 0.78 23.36 8.09
CA ASP A 127 0.93 24.58 7.30
C ASP A 127 0.63 24.37 5.81
N SER A 128 0.89 23.17 5.28
CA SER A 128 0.80 22.93 3.83
C SER A 128 -0.63 22.82 3.29
N ARG A 129 -1.64 22.63 4.15
CA ARG A 129 -3.04 22.35 3.75
C ARG A 129 -3.17 21.21 2.72
N VAL A 130 -2.26 20.24 2.78
CA VAL A 130 -2.24 19.08 1.87
C VAL A 130 -2.88 17.88 2.58
N ALA A 131 -3.61 17.08 1.81
CA ALA A 131 -4.15 15.82 2.28
C ALA A 131 -3.02 14.90 2.76
N HIS A 132 -3.15 14.30 3.94
CA HIS A 132 -2.12 13.40 4.45
C HIS A 132 -2.68 12.21 5.21
N LEU A 133 -1.93 11.11 5.14
CA LEU A 133 -2.24 9.84 5.78
C LEU A 133 -0.98 9.34 6.51
N PRO A 134 -0.79 9.71 7.78
CA PRO A 134 0.40 9.36 8.53
C PRO A 134 0.43 7.87 8.85
N VAL A 135 1.63 7.30 8.84
CA VAL A 135 1.89 5.91 9.24
C VAL A 135 2.94 5.93 10.35
N THR A 136 2.56 5.48 11.54
CA THR A 136 3.47 5.38 12.68
C THR A 136 3.66 3.93 13.08
N VAL A 137 4.93 3.53 13.28
CA VAL A 137 5.28 2.18 13.70
C VAL A 137 5.66 2.21 15.17
N GLY A 138 4.93 1.50 16.03
CA GLY A 138 5.32 1.24 17.42
C GLY A 138 5.71 -0.23 17.64
N ASP A 139 5.94 -0.59 18.90
CA ASP A 139 6.33 -1.96 19.30
C ASP A 139 5.21 -2.98 19.16
N ALA A 140 3.98 -2.57 19.46
CA ALA A 140 2.81 -3.45 19.50
C ALA A 140 1.82 -3.18 18.37
N TRP A 141 1.95 -2.04 17.68
CA TRP A 141 0.98 -1.59 16.69
C TRP A 141 1.65 -0.88 15.53
N VAL A 142 1.10 -1.01 14.33
CA VAL A 142 1.28 -0.05 13.24
C VAL A 142 -0.02 0.75 13.14
N GLN A 143 0.08 2.07 13.17
CA GLN A 143 -1.05 2.98 13.07
C GLN A 143 -1.03 3.63 11.68
N VAL A 144 -2.16 3.57 10.98
CA VAL A 144 -2.40 4.26 9.70
C VAL A 144 -3.48 5.31 9.94
N GLY A 145 -3.24 6.55 9.55
CA GLY A 145 -4.12 7.68 9.84
C GLY A 145 -3.88 8.30 11.23
N PRO A 146 -4.64 9.36 11.58
CA PRO A 146 -5.86 9.81 10.91
C PRO A 146 -5.61 10.44 9.54
N PHE A 147 -6.49 10.16 8.58
CA PHE A 147 -6.54 10.84 7.29
C PHE A 147 -7.09 12.26 7.46
N GLU A 148 -6.40 13.23 6.90
CA GLU A 148 -6.82 14.63 6.89
C GLU A 148 -6.81 15.14 5.45
N GLN A 149 -7.85 15.88 5.05
CA GLN A 149 -8.00 16.37 3.68
C GLN A 149 -7.35 17.74 3.47
N ASP A 150 -7.39 18.64 4.48
CA ASP A 150 -6.92 20.03 4.37
C ASP A 150 -6.05 20.45 5.56
N GLY A 151 -4.84 19.86 5.67
CA GLY A 151 -3.88 20.20 6.72
C GLY A 151 -4.09 19.47 8.05
N GLY A 152 -3.04 19.40 8.86
CA GLY A 152 -2.98 18.58 10.09
C GLY A 152 -3.78 19.13 11.28
N CYS A 153 -4.31 18.23 12.10
CA CYS A 153 -4.81 18.55 13.44
C CYS A 153 -3.80 18.16 14.53
N GLU A 154 -3.99 18.63 15.76
CA GLU A 154 -3.11 18.28 16.90
C GLU A 154 -2.98 16.77 17.13
N ARG A 155 -4.00 16.01 16.73
CA ARG A 155 -4.06 14.55 16.89
C ARG A 155 -3.24 13.79 15.86
N CYS A 156 -2.91 14.38 14.70
CA CYS A 156 -1.99 13.77 13.73
C CYS A 156 -0.57 13.60 14.31
N GLY A 157 -0.25 14.36 15.36
CA GLY A 157 1.01 14.31 16.09
C GLY A 157 0.98 13.60 17.45
N ALA A 158 -0.22 13.44 18.03
CA ALA A 158 -0.43 12.93 19.39
C ALA A 158 -0.64 11.41 19.46
N LEU A 159 -0.28 10.68 18.40
CA LEU A 159 -0.30 9.22 18.39
C LEU A 159 0.94 8.72 19.15
N VAL A 160 0.84 8.69 20.47
CA VAL A 160 1.35 7.71 21.47
C VAL A 160 1.45 8.47 22.80
N ASP A 161 0.82 7.91 23.84
CA ASP A 161 0.96 8.31 25.25
C ASP A 161 2.44 8.44 25.65
N VAL A 162 2.68 9.32 26.63
CA VAL A 162 3.95 9.93 27.07
C VAL A 162 4.97 8.93 27.68
N ALA A 163 5.24 7.80 27.02
CA ALA A 163 6.35 6.94 27.37
C ALA A 163 7.64 7.51 26.76
N LEU A 164 8.65 7.73 27.59
CA LEU A 164 10.02 8.06 27.17
C LEU A 164 10.55 6.93 26.26
N LEU A 165 10.50 7.15 24.95
CA LEU A 165 10.95 6.18 23.96
C LEU A 165 12.46 6.34 23.77
N PRO A 166 13.26 5.25 23.89
CA PRO A 166 14.70 5.37 23.75
C PRO A 166 15.05 5.80 22.32
N ALA A 167 15.68 6.96 22.17
CA ALA A 167 16.02 7.56 20.87
C ALA A 167 16.88 6.68 19.94
N HIS A 168 17.48 5.61 20.47
CA HIS A 168 18.30 4.66 19.74
C HIS A 168 17.53 3.43 19.21
N LEU A 169 16.24 3.29 19.53
CA LEU A 169 15.41 2.17 19.07
C LEU A 169 14.46 2.63 17.98
N SER A 170 14.56 2.00 16.80
CA SER A 170 13.60 2.16 15.72
C SER A 170 12.81 0.85 15.59
N PRO A 171 11.50 0.84 15.89
CA PRO A 171 10.68 -0.34 15.82
C PRO A 171 10.59 -0.77 14.36
N VAL A 172 10.66 -2.08 14.16
CA VAL A 172 10.51 -2.70 12.86
C VAL A 172 9.19 -3.45 12.88
N PRO A 173 8.25 -3.14 11.97
CA PRO A 173 6.98 -3.85 11.94
C PRO A 173 7.23 -5.32 11.59
N SER A 174 6.47 -6.23 12.20
CA SER A 174 6.48 -7.63 11.77
C SER A 174 6.06 -7.73 10.28
N PRO A 175 6.50 -8.77 9.55
CA PRO A 175 6.17 -8.90 8.12
C PRO A 175 4.66 -8.85 7.84
N ILE A 176 3.86 -9.47 8.71
CA ILE A 176 2.39 -9.48 8.61
C ILE A 176 1.83 -8.07 8.81
N ALA A 177 2.26 -7.37 9.87
CA ALA A 177 1.79 -6.01 10.13
C ALA A 177 2.22 -5.03 9.03
N ALA A 178 3.42 -5.21 8.46
CA ALA A 178 3.89 -4.42 7.33
C ALA A 178 3.03 -4.66 6.08
N ALA A 179 2.72 -5.92 5.74
CA ALA A 179 1.85 -6.26 4.61
C ALA A 179 0.43 -5.70 4.80
N GLN A 180 -0.14 -5.86 5.98
CA GLN A 180 -1.45 -5.30 6.33
C GLN A 180 -1.43 -3.77 6.23
N ALA A 181 -0.38 -3.10 6.69
CA ALA A 181 -0.25 -1.65 6.60
C ALA A 181 -0.18 -1.18 5.14
N VAL A 182 0.56 -1.89 4.27
CA VAL A 182 0.61 -1.59 2.83
C VAL A 182 -0.78 -1.71 2.20
N VAL A 183 -1.47 -2.84 2.39
CA VAL A 183 -2.82 -3.04 1.85
C VAL A 183 -3.79 -1.98 2.37
N THR A 184 -3.71 -1.66 3.66
CA THR A 184 -4.55 -0.64 4.31
C THR A 184 -4.32 0.75 3.71
N VAL A 185 -3.07 1.12 3.42
CA VAL A 185 -2.74 2.40 2.77
C VAL A 185 -3.23 2.42 1.32
N LEU A 186 -3.02 1.35 0.54
CA LEU A 186 -3.48 1.29 -0.84
C LEU A 186 -5.01 1.40 -0.94
N GLU A 187 -5.73 0.72 -0.05
CA GLU A 187 -7.18 0.83 0.02
C GLU A 187 -7.63 2.23 0.43
N ALA A 188 -6.93 2.87 1.37
CA ALA A 188 -7.20 4.26 1.72
C ALA A 188 -6.98 5.20 0.53
N LEU A 189 -5.90 5.02 -0.24
CA LEU A 189 -5.61 5.82 -1.44
C LEU A 189 -6.68 5.62 -2.52
N ARG A 190 -7.14 4.38 -2.73
CA ARG A 190 -8.25 4.06 -3.63
C ARG A 190 -9.52 4.81 -3.24
N ARG A 191 -9.90 4.75 -1.96
CA ARG A 191 -11.06 5.47 -1.43
C ARG A 191 -10.88 6.98 -1.48
N ALA A 192 -9.67 7.49 -1.26
CA ALA A 192 -9.37 8.92 -1.38
C ALA A 192 -9.54 9.41 -2.83
N GLY A 193 -9.09 8.62 -3.82
CA GLY A 193 -9.28 8.91 -5.24
C GLY A 193 -10.74 8.88 -5.69
N ALA A 194 -11.60 8.15 -4.98
CA ALA A 194 -13.04 8.15 -5.16
C ALA A 194 -13.78 9.25 -4.37
N GLY A 195 -13.08 10.02 -3.52
CA GLY A 195 -13.71 10.98 -2.61
C GLY A 195 -14.49 10.33 -1.46
N GLU A 196 -14.25 9.05 -1.18
CA GLU A 196 -14.98 8.22 -0.23
C GLU A 196 -14.24 7.98 1.09
N LEU A 197 -12.99 8.45 1.22
CA LEU A 197 -12.21 8.28 2.45
C LEU A 197 -12.65 9.32 3.49
N PRO A 198 -13.26 8.90 4.62
CA PRO A 198 -13.77 9.84 5.61
C PRO A 198 -12.65 10.65 6.26
N HIS A 199 -12.94 11.92 6.56
CA HIS A 199 -12.10 12.74 7.43
C HIS A 199 -11.87 12.02 8.77
N ARG A 200 -10.63 12.04 9.26
CA ARG A 200 -10.15 11.35 10.47
C ARG A 200 -10.19 9.83 10.42
N TRP A 201 -10.36 9.22 9.25
CA TRP A 201 -10.26 7.77 9.12
C TRP A 201 -8.87 7.28 9.55
N GLY A 202 -8.82 6.23 10.36
CA GLY A 202 -7.56 5.63 10.80
C GLY A 202 -7.78 4.23 11.38
N VAL A 203 -6.71 3.43 11.35
CA VAL A 203 -6.72 2.02 11.74
C VAL A 203 -5.47 1.69 12.55
N ARG A 204 -5.64 0.84 13.58
CA ARG A 204 -4.55 0.20 14.33
C ARG A 204 -4.42 -1.25 13.93
N ILE A 205 -3.22 -1.62 13.52
CA ILE A 205 -2.85 -2.97 13.13
C ILE A 205 -1.99 -3.55 14.25
N GLY A 206 -2.51 -4.57 14.94
CA GLY A 206 -1.78 -5.25 16.01
C GLY A 206 -0.62 -6.09 15.50
N GLN A 207 0.53 -5.94 16.14
CA GLN A 207 1.69 -6.79 15.94
C GLN A 207 1.55 -7.98 16.92
N ARG A 208 0.94 -9.08 16.46
CA ARG A 208 0.74 -10.31 17.27
C ARG A 208 2.07 -10.98 17.60
N ASP A 209 3.01 -10.94 16.66
CA ASP A 209 4.42 -11.10 16.93
C ASP A 209 4.89 -9.76 17.43
N GLY A 210 4.62 -9.45 18.70
CA GLY A 210 5.13 -8.23 19.30
C GLY A 210 6.60 -8.12 18.92
N ALA A 211 7.05 -6.93 18.51
CA ALA A 211 8.46 -6.64 18.48
C ALA A 211 8.95 -6.71 19.94
N VAL A 212 9.05 -7.94 20.47
CA VAL A 212 9.80 -8.30 21.66
C VAL A 212 11.21 -7.97 21.25
N SER A 213 11.58 -6.72 21.50
CA SER A 213 12.93 -6.21 21.54
C SER A 213 13.86 -7.06 20.67
N ALA A 214 14.18 -6.62 19.45
CA ALA A 214 15.35 -7.16 18.75
C ALA A 214 16.64 -7.08 19.62
N LEU A 215 16.58 -6.43 20.79
CA LEU A 215 17.54 -6.40 21.89
C LEU A 215 17.35 -7.39 23.06
N ARG A 216 16.30 -8.23 23.11
CA ARG A 216 16.20 -9.31 24.14
C ARG A 216 16.93 -10.59 23.76
N ARG A 217 17.61 -10.65 22.61
CA ARG A 217 18.46 -11.79 22.22
C ARG A 217 19.96 -11.50 22.19
N ARG A 218 20.46 -10.71 23.15
CA ARG A 218 21.80 -10.94 23.71
C ARG A 218 21.68 -10.89 25.22
N ALA A 219 21.74 -12.05 25.86
CA ALA A 219 21.91 -12.12 27.31
C ALA A 219 23.15 -11.30 27.67
N CYS A 220 23.00 -10.32 28.56
CA CYS A 220 24.14 -9.62 29.12
C CYS A 220 25.10 -10.66 29.74
N PRO A 221 26.40 -10.69 29.37
CA PRO A 221 27.35 -11.68 29.89
C PRO A 221 27.47 -11.68 31.41
N HIS A 222 27.15 -10.56 32.07
CA HIS A 222 27.13 -10.46 33.53
C HIS A 222 25.99 -11.26 34.19
N ARG A 223 24.88 -11.53 33.48
CA ARG A 223 23.76 -12.31 33.98
C ARG A 223 24.01 -13.82 33.90
N ALA A 224 24.83 -14.28 32.96
CA ALA A 224 25.30 -15.67 32.88
C ALA A 224 26.32 -15.99 33.99
N ALA A 225 27.22 -15.05 34.30
CA ALA A 225 28.21 -15.21 35.37
C ALA A 225 27.57 -15.22 36.79
N ALA A 226 26.48 -14.46 37.00
CA ALA A 226 25.76 -14.44 38.27
C ALA A 226 24.97 -15.74 38.55
N SER A 227 24.53 -16.45 37.49
CA SER A 227 23.85 -17.74 37.62
C SER A 227 24.82 -18.90 37.85
N ALA A 228 26.05 -18.82 37.33
CA ALA A 228 27.08 -19.85 37.55
C ALA A 228 27.60 -19.85 39.00
N ARG A 229 27.62 -18.70 39.69
CA ARG A 229 28.08 -18.59 41.09
C ARG A 229 27.03 -18.94 42.14
N ARG A 230 25.76 -19.14 41.76
CA ARG A 230 24.69 -19.57 42.68
C ARG A 230 24.45 -21.08 42.67
N GLY A 231 25.20 -21.84 41.86
CA GLY A 231 25.05 -23.30 41.71
C GLY A 231 26.00 -24.16 42.56
N THR A 232 26.86 -23.60 43.42
CA THR A 232 27.83 -24.38 44.22
C THR A 232 27.73 -24.17 45.74
N ALA A 233 26.56 -23.77 46.25
CA ALA A 233 26.33 -23.66 47.69
C ALA A 233 25.09 -24.44 48.16
N ARG A 234 25.13 -25.77 48.00
CA ARG A 234 24.50 -26.76 48.91
C ARG A 234 24.82 -28.19 48.48
N ALA A 235 25.83 -28.80 49.10
CA ALA A 235 25.94 -30.23 49.40
C ALA A 235 27.32 -30.50 50.04
N ALA A 236 27.33 -30.58 51.37
CA ALA A 236 28.24 -31.26 52.31
C ALA A 236 28.23 -30.49 53.63
#